data_AF-A0A1I1S9E0-F1
#
_entry.id   AF-A0A1I1S9E0-F1
#
_cell.length_a   1.000
_cell.length_b   1.000
_cell.length_c   1.000
_cell.angle_alpha   90.00
_cell.angle_beta   90.00
_cell.angle_gamma   90.00
#
_symmetry.space_group_name_H-M   'P 1'
#
loop_
_entity.id
_entity.type
_entity.pdbx_description
1 polymer ?
#
loop_
_entity_poly.entity_id
_entity_poly.type
_entity_poly.pdbx_seq_one_letter_code
_entity_poly.pdbx_strand_id
1 'polypeptide(L)'
;MKSLISNVLAALSLVSFSTIADVNLAEGYQTPEEVVEYGSKYEKIIKTLSTNSYELNNCQITAINYFRQPEETVYRSHIAQCTYVVPKQGIHFINDYADVSIDIYYNQTHLLHHEGDVTVRYFTVY
;
A
#
# COMPACT_ATOMS: atom_id res chain seq x y z
N MET A 1 -65.73 0.81 17.90
CA MET A 1 -64.64 1.46 17.14
C MET A 1 -63.83 2.34 18.08
N LYS A 2 -62.64 1.90 18.52
CA LYS A 2 -61.62 2.74 19.15
C LYS A 2 -60.28 1.96 19.24
N SER A 3 -59.36 2.40 18.38
CA SER A 3 -57.89 2.49 18.50
C SER A 3 -57.11 1.40 19.27
N LEU A 4 -56.35 0.59 18.53
CA LEU A 4 -55.13 -0.07 19.00
C LEU A 4 -53.93 0.80 18.57
N ILE A 5 -53.27 1.41 19.53
CA ILE A 5 -52.05 2.22 19.36
C ILE A 5 -50.89 1.24 19.18
N SER A 6 -50.32 1.18 17.98
CA SER A 6 -49.10 0.43 17.70
C SER A 6 -47.91 1.37 17.83
N ASN A 7 -47.23 1.34 18.98
CA ASN A 7 -45.94 2.00 19.18
C ASN A 7 -44.85 1.19 18.48
N VAL A 8 -44.37 1.68 17.33
CA VAL A 8 -43.13 1.19 16.73
C VAL A 8 -42.01 2.14 17.16
N LEU A 9 -41.18 1.70 18.12
CA LEU A 9 -39.90 2.33 18.39
C LEU A 9 -38.98 2.08 17.18
N ALA A 10 -38.70 3.12 16.41
CA ALA A 10 -37.64 3.09 15.41
C ALA A 10 -36.30 3.36 16.12
N ALA A 11 -35.46 2.34 16.25
CA ALA A 11 -34.08 2.49 16.65
C ALA A 11 -33.29 3.16 15.50
N LEU A 12 -32.88 4.41 15.68
CA LEU A 12 -31.95 5.09 14.79
C LEU A 12 -30.53 4.58 15.09
N SER A 13 -30.06 3.57 14.34
CA SER A 13 -28.64 3.25 14.30
C SER A 13 -27.92 4.34 13.50
N LEU A 14 -27.30 5.28 14.21
CA LEU A 14 -26.31 6.19 13.64
C LEU A 14 -25.10 5.36 13.20
N VAL A 15 -25.07 5.00 11.92
CA VAL A 15 -23.85 4.48 11.28
C VAL A 15 -22.98 5.69 10.99
N SER A 16 -21.96 5.89 11.81
CA SER A 16 -20.90 6.86 11.53
C SER A 16 -20.11 6.35 10.33
N PHE A 17 -20.47 6.80 9.13
CA PHE A 17 -19.60 6.68 7.96
C PHE A 17 -18.43 7.65 8.18
N SER A 18 -17.30 7.13 8.65
CA SER A 18 -16.01 7.79 8.45
C SER A 18 -15.77 7.80 6.94
N THR A 19 -15.98 8.95 6.31
CA THR A 19 -15.51 9.19 4.94
C THR A 19 -13.99 9.02 4.98
N ILE A 20 -13.51 7.88 4.46
CA ILE A 20 -12.12 7.76 4.04
C ILE A 20 -11.95 8.90 3.03
N ALA A 21 -11.09 9.87 3.35
CA ALA A 21 -10.82 10.98 2.46
C ALA A 21 -10.46 10.38 1.10
N ASP A 22 -11.18 10.80 0.05
CA ASP A 22 -10.95 10.38 -1.32
C ASP A 22 -9.56 10.91 -1.70
N VAL A 23 -8.53 10.07 -1.55
CA VAL A 23 -7.15 10.44 -1.85
C VAL A 23 -7.13 10.76 -3.33
N ASN A 24 -6.88 12.02 -3.68
CA ASN A 24 -6.77 12.44 -5.07
C ASN A 24 -5.49 11.84 -5.67
N LEU A 25 -5.58 10.59 -6.13
CA LEU A 25 -4.48 9.80 -6.71
C LEU A 25 -3.81 10.50 -7.90
N ALA A 26 -4.48 11.50 -8.51
CA ALA A 26 -3.93 12.29 -9.60
C ALA A 26 -2.92 13.35 -9.15
N GLU A 27 -2.96 13.78 -7.88
CA GLU A 27 -2.08 14.82 -7.32
C GLU A 27 -0.93 14.25 -6.47
N GLY A 28 -1.00 12.99 -6.04
CA GLY A 28 0.01 12.33 -5.20
C GLY A 28 -0.57 11.82 -3.88
N TYR A 29 0.32 11.43 -2.97
CA TYR A 29 -0.01 10.76 -1.71
C TYR A 29 0.51 11.57 -0.52
N GLN A 30 -0.23 11.61 0.58
CA GLN A 30 0.18 12.36 1.77
C GLN A 30 1.37 11.68 2.47
N THR A 31 1.41 10.35 2.45
CA THR A 31 2.45 9.57 3.13
C THR A 31 3.14 8.59 2.19
N PRO A 32 4.38 8.14 2.49
CA PRO A 32 5.01 7.08 1.74
C PRO A 32 4.26 5.73 1.87
N GLU A 33 3.54 5.50 2.97
CA GLU A 33 2.70 4.29 3.14
C GLU A 33 1.56 4.26 2.13
N GLU A 34 0.89 5.39 1.89
CA GLU A 34 -0.16 5.48 0.88
C GLU A 34 0.34 5.18 -0.54
N VAL A 35 1.61 5.49 -0.84
CA VAL A 35 2.24 5.10 -2.12
C VAL A 35 2.32 3.57 -2.24
N VAL A 36 2.63 2.86 -1.16
CA VAL A 36 2.71 1.40 -1.13
C VAL A 36 1.30 0.78 -1.13
N GLU A 37 0.31 1.45 -0.54
CA GLU A 37 -1.06 0.94 -0.48
C GLU A 37 -1.83 1.13 -1.80
N TYR A 38 -1.64 2.29 -2.45
CA TYR A 38 -2.47 2.73 -3.58
C TYR A 38 -1.66 3.01 -4.86
N GLY A 39 -0.36 2.74 -4.86
CA GLY A 39 0.54 2.91 -6.02
C GLY A 39 0.14 2.03 -7.19
N SER A 40 -0.18 2.66 -8.33
CA SER A 40 -0.75 1.96 -9.48
C SER A 40 0.19 0.94 -10.14
N LYS A 41 1.50 1.19 -10.15
CA LYS A 41 2.50 0.28 -10.73
C LYS A 41 2.68 -0.91 -9.78
N TYR A 42 2.79 -0.65 -8.48
CA TYR A 42 2.94 -1.66 -7.47
C TYR A 42 1.70 -2.54 -7.36
N GLU A 43 0.48 -1.98 -7.46
CA GLU A 43 -0.76 -2.76 -7.47
C GLU A 43 -0.78 -3.81 -8.60
N LYS A 44 -0.27 -3.47 -9.80
CA LYS A 44 -0.15 -4.41 -10.92
C LYS A 44 0.83 -5.54 -10.63
N ILE A 45 1.94 -5.22 -9.96
CA ILE A 45 2.90 -6.23 -9.49
C ILE A 45 2.26 -7.14 -8.46
N ILE A 46 1.57 -6.59 -7.44
CA ILE A 46 0.91 -7.38 -6.40
C ILE A 46 -0.13 -8.33 -7.00
N LYS A 47 -0.95 -7.86 -7.95
CA LYS A 47 -1.92 -8.71 -8.67
C LYS A 47 -1.22 -9.88 -9.37
N THR A 48 -0.08 -9.62 -10.00
CA THR A 48 0.71 -10.66 -10.67
C THR A 48 1.30 -11.64 -9.67
N LEU A 49 1.88 -11.17 -8.58
CA LEU A 49 2.45 -12.01 -7.51
C LEU A 49 1.37 -12.89 -6.86
N SER A 50 0.23 -12.29 -6.49
CA SER A 50 -0.91 -13.00 -5.91
C SER A 50 -1.46 -14.08 -6.85
N THR A 51 -1.54 -13.81 -8.16
CA THR A 51 -1.94 -14.82 -9.16
C THR A 51 -0.99 -16.01 -9.23
N ASN A 52 0.28 -15.81 -8.86
CA ASN A 52 1.31 -16.84 -8.79
C ASN A 52 1.51 -17.40 -7.37
N SER A 53 0.51 -17.24 -6.48
CA SER A 53 0.54 -17.74 -5.10
C SER A 53 1.64 -17.16 -4.22
N TYR A 54 2.20 -16.00 -4.57
CA TYR A 54 3.09 -15.28 -3.67
C TYR A 54 2.26 -14.51 -2.63
N GLU A 55 2.66 -14.65 -1.36
CA GLU A 55 2.07 -13.95 -0.23
C GLU A 55 3.07 -12.94 0.35
N LEU A 56 2.57 -11.80 0.82
CA LEU A 56 3.41 -10.79 1.45
C LEU A 56 3.97 -11.35 2.76
N ASN A 57 5.30 -11.39 2.89
CA ASN A 57 5.98 -11.82 4.11
C ASN A 57 6.39 -10.62 4.97
N ASN A 58 7.00 -9.61 4.37
CA ASN A 58 7.42 -8.39 5.06
C ASN A 58 7.42 -7.21 4.09
N CYS A 59 7.12 -6.00 4.57
CA CYS A 59 7.44 -4.79 3.83
C CYS A 59 7.97 -3.70 4.76
N GLN A 60 9.07 -3.07 4.35
CA GLN A 60 9.73 -2.01 5.10
C GLN A 60 9.88 -0.77 4.23
N ILE A 61 9.46 0.38 4.76
CA ILE A 61 9.69 1.69 4.16
C ILE A 61 10.86 2.34 4.89
N THR A 62 11.85 2.80 4.13
CA THR A 62 13.05 3.44 4.68
C THR A 62 13.22 4.82 4.08
N ALA A 63 13.30 5.85 4.93
CA ALA A 63 13.64 7.20 4.52
C ALA A 63 15.09 7.30 4.06
N ILE A 64 15.33 8.03 2.97
CA ILE A 64 16.67 8.34 2.49
C ILE A 64 17.18 9.54 3.28
N ASN A 65 18.24 9.33 4.05
CA ASN A 65 18.88 10.40 4.80
C ASN A 65 19.87 11.14 3.90
N TYR A 66 19.51 12.37 3.54
CA TYR A 66 20.41 13.28 2.85
C TYR A 66 21.20 14.12 3.86
N PHE A 67 22.50 14.30 3.60
CA PHE A 67 23.36 15.14 4.45
C PHE A 67 22.95 16.62 4.41
N ARG A 68 22.37 17.08 3.30
CA ARG A 68 21.69 18.37 3.15
C ARG A 68 20.38 18.17 2.40
N GLN A 69 19.40 19.04 2.65
CA GLN A 69 18.14 19.02 1.94
C GLN A 69 18.39 19.08 0.41
N PRO A 70 17.79 18.18 -0.39
CA PRO A 70 17.89 18.23 -1.85
C PRO A 70 17.39 19.57 -2.40
N GLU A 71 18.12 20.14 -3.36
CA GLU A 71 17.77 21.40 -4.03
C GLU A 71 16.71 21.17 -5.12
N GLU A 72 16.55 19.93 -5.57
CA GLU A 72 15.55 19.54 -6.55
C GLU A 72 14.13 19.64 -5.98
N THR A 73 13.21 20.17 -6.79
CA THR A 73 11.78 20.24 -6.45
C THR A 73 11.17 18.87 -6.20
N VAL A 74 11.67 17.84 -6.90
CA VAL A 74 11.26 16.45 -6.74
C VAL A 74 12.51 15.61 -6.50
N TYR A 75 12.54 14.88 -5.38
CA TYR A 75 13.66 14.02 -5.01
C TYR A 75 13.17 12.71 -4.42
N ARG A 76 14.00 11.66 -4.48
CA ARG A 76 13.65 10.36 -3.91
C ARG A 76 13.72 10.45 -2.38
N SER A 77 12.59 10.37 -1.70
CA SER A 77 12.52 10.55 -0.25
C SER A 77 12.60 9.23 0.50
N HIS A 78 12.04 8.15 -0.06
CA HIS A 78 12.00 6.84 0.58
C HIS A 78 12.23 5.72 -0.44
N ILE A 79 12.51 4.53 0.08
CA ILE A 79 12.48 3.27 -0.65
C ILE A 79 11.62 2.31 0.17
N ALA A 80 10.62 1.70 -0.46
CA ALA A 80 9.92 0.57 0.13
C ALA A 80 10.48 -0.74 -0.42
N GLN A 81 10.73 -1.70 0.47
CA GLN A 81 11.23 -3.02 0.14
C GLN A 81 10.26 -4.04 0.71
N CYS A 82 9.53 -4.71 -0.18
CA CYS A 82 8.56 -5.73 0.19
C CYS A 82 9.02 -7.10 -0.31
N THR A 83 9.10 -8.08 0.59
CA THR A 83 9.43 -9.47 0.26
C THR A 83 8.17 -10.30 0.27
N TYR A 84 7.98 -11.05 -0.80
CA TYR A 84 6.92 -12.03 -0.98
C TYR A 84 7.50 -13.43 -1.01
N VAL A 85 6.70 -14.41 -0.57
CA VAL A 85 7.10 -15.82 -0.52
C VAL A 85 5.97 -16.69 -1.03
N VAL A 86 6.29 -17.79 -1.72
CA VAL A 86 5.32 -18.84 -1.99
C VAL A 86 5.17 -19.70 -0.73
N PRO A 87 3.99 -19.77 -0.11
CA PRO A 87 3.78 -20.54 1.11
C PRO A 87 4.03 -22.02 0.85
N LYS A 88 4.72 -22.68 1.79
CA LYS A 88 5.06 -24.10 1.69
C LYS A 88 3.80 -24.97 1.80
N GLN A 89 3.68 -25.94 0.92
CA GLN A 89 2.77 -27.07 1.10
C GLN A 89 3.60 -28.31 1.45
N GLY A 90 3.55 -28.78 2.71
CA GLY A 90 4.27 -29.98 3.15
C GLY A 90 5.77 -29.76 3.46
N ILE A 91 6.55 -30.85 3.42
CA ILE A 91 7.99 -30.83 3.77
C ILE A 91 8.82 -30.49 2.51
N HIS A 92 8.84 -29.22 2.14
CA HIS A 92 9.69 -28.70 1.08
C HIS A 92 10.75 -27.77 1.68
N PHE A 93 12.02 -28.01 1.36
CA PHE A 93 13.14 -27.16 1.83
C PHE A 93 13.33 -25.93 0.94
N ILE A 94 12.81 -25.99 -0.30
CA ILE A 94 12.88 -24.91 -1.29
C ILE A 94 11.87 -23.82 -0.94
N ASN A 95 12.31 -22.57 -0.98
CA ASN A 95 11.45 -21.38 -0.87
C ASN A 95 11.67 -20.46 -2.08
N ASP A 96 10.59 -20.12 -2.76
CA ASP A 96 10.59 -19.11 -3.81
C ASP A 96 10.19 -17.75 -3.23
N TYR A 97 10.98 -16.73 -3.56
CA TYR A 97 10.81 -15.37 -3.09
C TYR A 97 10.69 -14.40 -4.26
N ALA A 98 10.01 -13.29 -4.01
CA ALA A 98 10.03 -12.12 -4.87
C ALA A 98 10.26 -10.87 -4.01
N ASP A 99 11.37 -10.19 -4.22
CA ASP A 99 11.63 -8.88 -3.63
C ASP A 99 11.13 -7.80 -4.58
N VAL A 100 10.29 -6.90 -4.06
CA VAL A 100 9.80 -5.72 -4.75
C VAL A 100 10.41 -4.48 -4.11
N SER A 101 11.06 -3.66 -4.93
CA SER A 101 11.60 -2.35 -4.53
C SER A 101 10.78 -1.25 -5.18
N ILE A 102 10.32 -0.30 -4.39
CA ILE A 102 9.52 0.84 -4.83
C ILE A 102 10.29 2.10 -4.45
N ASP A 103 10.70 2.87 -5.45
CA ASP A 103 11.23 4.21 -5.22
C ASP A 103 10.06 5.15 -4.91
N ILE A 104 10.17 5.95 -3.86
CA ILE A 104 9.16 6.92 -3.48
C ILE A 104 9.77 8.32 -3.58
N TYR A 105 9.14 9.18 -4.38
CA TYR A 105 9.57 10.55 -4.59
C TYR A 105 8.72 11.51 -3.78
N TYR A 106 9.32 12.60 -3.29
CA TYR A 106 8.64 13.69 -2.64
C TYR A 106 8.73 14.95 -3.50
N ASN A 107 7.59 15.61 -3.70
CA ASN A 107 7.48 16.88 -4.39
C ASN A 107 7.37 18.02 -3.36
N GLN A 108 8.40 18.86 -3.27
CA GLN A 108 8.47 19.96 -2.31
C GLN A 108 7.42 21.06 -2.58
N THR A 109 6.97 21.24 -3.82
CA THR A 109 5.99 22.27 -4.18
C THR A 109 4.59 21.89 -3.73
N HIS A 110 4.20 20.63 -3.95
CA HIS A 110 2.87 20.14 -3.62
C HIS A 110 2.79 19.47 -2.24
N LEU A 111 3.94 19.22 -1.61
CA LEU A 111 4.07 18.52 -0.33
C LEU A 111 3.50 17.09 -0.37
N LEU A 112 3.64 16.42 -1.51
CA LEU A 112 3.07 15.10 -1.77
C LEU A 112 4.15 14.09 -2.18
N HIS A 113 3.86 12.83 -1.94
CA HIS A 113 4.63 11.66 -2.34
C HIS A 113 4.11 11.08 -3.65
N HIS A 114 4.98 10.45 -4.42
CA HIS A 114 4.62 9.81 -5.68
C HIS A 114 5.38 8.50 -5.86
N GLU A 115 4.72 7.56 -6.52
CA GLU A 115 5.30 6.30 -6.93
C GLU A 115 6.34 6.52 -8.05
N GLY A 116 7.57 6.10 -7.78
CA GLY A 116 8.67 6.09 -8.72
C GLY A 116 8.74 4.80 -9.51
N ASP A 117 9.94 4.25 -9.64
CA ASP A 117 10.18 2.97 -10.27
C ASP A 117 9.83 1.82 -9.32
N VAL A 118 9.21 0.78 -9.88
CA VAL A 118 8.89 -0.46 -9.17
C VAL A 118 9.65 -1.58 -9.84
N THR A 119 10.58 -2.21 -9.11
CA THR A 119 11.43 -3.29 -9.62
C THR A 119 11.12 -4.57 -8.86
N VAL A 120 11.09 -5.69 -9.57
CA VAL A 120 10.86 -7.02 -9.00
C VAL A 120 12.04 -7.93 -9.27
N ARG A 121 12.49 -8.66 -8.23
CA ARG A 121 13.54 -9.67 -8.32
C ARG A 121 13.04 -11.00 -7.75
N TYR A 122 13.07 -12.04 -8.58
CA TYR A 122 12.73 -13.40 -8.17
C TYR A 122 14.00 -14.19 -7.81
N PHE A 123 13.91 -15.01 -6.77
CA PHE A 123 15.00 -15.90 -6.36
C PHE A 123 14.49 -17.08 -5.54
N THR A 124 15.26 -18.16 -5.54
CA THR A 124 14.95 -19.41 -4.85
C THR A 124 16.07 -19.72 -3.85
N VAL A 125 15.69 -20.09 -2.62
CA VAL A 125 16.61 -20.54 -1.57
C VAL A 125 16.39 -22.03 -1.30
N TYR A 126 17.49 -22.79 -1.17
CA TYR A 126 17.53 -24.25 -1.00
C TYR A 126 17.90 -24.65 0.43
#